data_AF-A0A2I6SWG6-F1
#
_entry.id   AF-A0A2I6SWG6-F1
#
_cell.length_a   1.000
_cell.length_b   1.000
_cell.length_c   1.000
_cell.angle_alpha   90.00
_cell.angle_beta   90.00
_cell.angle_gamma   90.00
#
_symmetry.space_group_name_H-M   'P 1'
#
loop_
_entity.id
_entity.type
_entity.pdbx_description
1 polymer ?
#
loop_
_entity_poly.entity_id
_entity_poly.type
_entity_poly.pdbx_seq_one_letter_code
_entity_poly.pdbx_strand_id
1 'polypeptide(L)'
;MDSQTKKNTRSKIGLIKVISIIIFIVGGLVYIGISWEEYLDKSNKAHAIKIEQTHENIKIAEGMIEKELNISSKYFKMLGTRTLLFLSEDAELNTNTDAYWVSKDITCKVQVNGENYSVTFETQKVDSENEELEMYEPVKINKIIKEQK
;
A
#
# COMPACT_ATOMS: atom_id res chain seq x y z
N MET A 1 15.01 -63.80 -29.06
CA MET A 1 13.90 -62.80 -29.03
C MET A 1 14.01 -61.80 -27.87
N ASP A 2 14.90 -62.00 -26.88
CA ASP A 2 14.90 -61.21 -25.62
C ASP A 2 15.51 -59.80 -25.68
N SER A 3 16.38 -59.52 -26.65
CA SER A 3 17.08 -58.22 -26.73
C SER A 3 16.15 -57.07 -27.14
N GLN A 4 15.20 -57.32 -28.05
CA GLN A 4 14.23 -56.31 -28.49
C GLN A 4 13.20 -55.97 -27.41
N THR A 5 12.73 -56.96 -26.65
CA THR A 5 11.77 -56.79 -25.56
C THR A 5 12.35 -55.92 -24.43
N LYS A 6 13.61 -56.17 -24.03
CA LYS A 6 14.30 -55.43 -22.98
C LYS A 6 14.58 -53.96 -23.35
N LYS A 7 14.91 -53.68 -24.62
CA LYS A 7 15.14 -52.32 -25.15
C LYS A 7 13.83 -51.50 -25.19
N ASN A 8 12.72 -52.13 -25.58
CA ASN A 8 11.41 -51.49 -25.59
C ASN A 8 10.90 -51.13 -24.18
N THR A 9 11.12 -51.99 -23.18
CA THR A 9 10.73 -51.71 -21.79
C THR A 9 11.51 -50.53 -21.20
N ARG A 10 12.83 -50.45 -21.46
CA ARG A 10 13.68 -49.33 -21.01
C ARG A 10 13.29 -48.00 -21.67
N SER A 11 12.92 -48.04 -22.95
CA SER A 11 12.40 -46.88 -23.69
C SER A 11 11.07 -46.38 -23.13
N LYS A 12 10.10 -47.29 -22.88
CA LYS A 12 8.80 -46.96 -22.28
C LYS A 12 8.92 -46.35 -20.89
N ILE A 13 9.80 -46.88 -20.03
CA ILE A 13 10.06 -46.33 -18.69
C ILE A 13 10.65 -44.92 -18.77
N GLY A 14 11.58 -44.68 -19.71
CA GLY A 14 12.13 -43.34 -19.95
C GLY A 14 11.05 -42.34 -20.39
N LEU A 15 10.15 -42.77 -21.29
CA LEU A 15 9.06 -41.95 -21.79
C LEU A 15 8.05 -41.59 -20.68
N ILE A 16 7.71 -42.53 -19.80
CA ILE A 16 6.84 -42.28 -18.63
C ILE A 16 7.48 -41.27 -17.68
N LYS A 17 8.80 -41.34 -17.44
CA LYS A 17 9.51 -40.37 -16.59
C LYS A 17 9.46 -38.96 -17.18
N VAL A 18 9.68 -38.82 -18.48
CA VAL A 18 9.61 -37.52 -19.17
C VAL A 18 8.19 -36.94 -19.10
N ILE A 19 7.16 -37.74 -19.35
CA ILE A 19 5.76 -37.31 -19.23
C ILE A 19 5.45 -36.86 -17.80
N SER A 20 5.90 -37.62 -16.79
CA SER A 20 5.69 -37.27 -15.38
C SER A 20 6.35 -35.93 -15.01
N ILE A 21 7.55 -35.64 -15.53
CA ILE A 21 8.23 -34.37 -15.31
C ILE A 21 7.45 -33.23 -15.96
N ILE A 22 6.95 -33.42 -17.18
CA ILE A 22 6.15 -32.40 -17.88
C ILE A 22 4.87 -32.10 -17.10
N ILE A 23 4.15 -33.12 -16.64
CA ILE A 23 2.93 -32.94 -15.83
C ILE A 23 3.24 -32.18 -14.54
N PHE A 24 4.35 -32.50 -13.88
CA PHE A 24 4.75 -31.80 -12.65
C PHE A 24 5.09 -30.34 -12.91
N ILE A 25 5.81 -30.02 -13.98
CA ILE A 25 6.14 -28.64 -14.37
C ILE A 25 4.87 -27.87 -14.72
N VAL A 26 3.99 -28.43 -15.54
CA VAL A 26 2.73 -27.79 -15.95
C VAL A 26 1.84 -27.56 -14.73
N GLY A 27 1.69 -28.56 -13.86
CA GLY A 27 0.93 -28.43 -12.62
C GLY A 27 1.50 -27.36 -11.69
N GLY A 28 2.83 -27.30 -11.56
CA GLY A 28 3.51 -26.26 -10.77
C GLY A 28 3.27 -24.85 -11.32
N LEU A 29 3.34 -24.68 -12.65
CA LEU A 29 3.07 -23.39 -13.28
C LEU A 29 1.61 -22.94 -13.09
N VAL A 30 0.66 -23.85 -13.23
CA VAL A 30 -0.76 -23.57 -12.99
C VAL A 30 -0.99 -23.18 -11.53
N TYR A 31 -0.39 -23.90 -10.58
CA TYR A 31 -0.48 -23.59 -9.15
C TYR A 31 0.10 -22.21 -8.81
N ILE A 32 1.27 -21.87 -9.36
CA ILE A 32 1.89 -20.55 -9.19
C ILE A 32 0.97 -19.47 -9.76
N GLY A 33 0.40 -19.69 -10.95
CA GLY A 33 -0.53 -18.74 -11.58
C GLY A 33 -1.73 -18.42 -10.70
N ILE A 34 -2.43 -19.44 -10.20
CA ILE A 34 -3.60 -19.26 -9.32
C ILE A 34 -3.21 -18.57 -8.02
N SER A 35 -2.11 -19.00 -7.38
CA SER A 35 -1.65 -18.40 -6.13
C SER A 35 -1.26 -16.93 -6.32
N TRP A 36 -0.69 -16.58 -7.48
CA TRP A 36 -0.30 -15.21 -7.81
C TRP A 36 -1.53 -14.32 -8.04
N GLU A 37 -2.56 -14.81 -8.72
CA GLU A 37 -3.82 -14.09 -8.90
C GLU A 37 -4.50 -13.78 -7.56
N GLU A 38 -4.61 -14.77 -6.68
CA GLU A 38 -5.20 -14.58 -5.34
C GLU A 38 -4.41 -13.56 -4.51
N TYR A 39 -3.08 -13.64 -4.56
CA TYR A 39 -2.20 -12.67 -3.89
C TYR A 39 -2.39 -11.25 -4.45
N LEU A 40 -2.43 -11.09 -5.77
CA LEU A 40 -2.64 -9.79 -6.42
C LEU A 40 -4.01 -9.22 -6.07
N ASP A 41 -5.08 -10.02 -6.06
CA ASP A 41 -6.41 -9.56 -5.70
C ASP A 41 -6.46 -9.05 -4.24
N LYS A 42 -5.89 -9.81 -3.30
CA LYS A 42 -5.79 -9.38 -1.89
C LYS A 42 -4.98 -8.09 -1.76
N SER A 43 -3.85 -7.99 -2.47
CA SER A 43 -3.00 -6.80 -2.48
C SER A 43 -3.72 -5.58 -3.06
N ASN A 44 -4.46 -5.75 -4.15
CA ASN A 44 -5.19 -4.66 -4.81
C ASN A 44 -6.34 -4.15 -3.93
N LYS A 45 -7.08 -5.05 -3.28
CA LYS A 45 -8.13 -4.69 -2.31
C LYS A 45 -7.54 -3.91 -1.14
N ALA A 46 -6.44 -4.40 -0.55
CA ALA A 46 -5.76 -3.72 0.54
C ALA A 46 -5.22 -2.34 0.13
N HIS A 47 -4.69 -2.21 -1.10
CA HIS A 47 -4.25 -0.93 -1.64
C HIS A 47 -5.42 0.05 -1.76
N ALA A 48 -6.53 -0.37 -2.37
CA ALA A 48 -7.71 0.47 -2.56
C ALA A 48 -8.26 1.00 -1.22
N ILE A 49 -8.42 0.12 -0.23
CA ILE A 49 -8.90 0.49 1.11
C ILE A 49 -7.97 1.54 1.77
N LYS A 50 -6.65 1.35 1.69
CA LYS A 50 -5.68 2.31 2.27
C LYS A 50 -5.70 3.67 1.58
N ILE A 51 -5.92 3.68 0.25
CA ILE A 51 -6.02 4.93 -0.51
C ILE A 51 -7.31 5.67 -0.15
N GLU A 52 -8.43 4.96 -0.06
CA GLU A 52 -9.71 5.54 0.37
C GLU A 52 -9.58 6.17 1.76
N GLN A 53 -9.07 5.42 2.75
CA GLN A 53 -8.84 5.94 4.09
C GLN A 53 -7.85 7.11 4.10
N THR A 54 -6.83 7.10 3.22
CA THR A 54 -5.90 8.23 3.09
C THR A 54 -6.65 9.51 2.69
N HIS A 55 -7.55 9.43 1.72
CA HIS A 55 -8.32 10.59 1.26
C HIS A 55 -9.29 11.09 2.34
N GLU A 56 -9.91 10.17 3.10
CA GLU A 56 -10.73 10.54 4.26
C GLU A 56 -9.90 11.24 5.34
N ASN A 57 -8.73 10.70 5.68
CA ASN A 57 -7.82 11.30 6.65
C ASN A 57 -7.39 12.70 6.24
N ILE A 58 -7.04 12.91 4.97
CA ILE A 58 -6.69 14.23 4.43
C ILE A 58 -7.83 15.21 4.65
N LYS A 59 -9.06 14.84 4.29
CA LYS A 59 -10.25 15.68 4.46
C LYS A 59 -10.53 16.02 5.94
N ILE A 60 -10.36 15.05 6.84
CA ILE A 60 -10.50 15.26 8.28
C ILE A 60 -9.45 16.26 8.78
N ALA A 61 -8.19 16.05 8.41
CA ALA A 61 -7.07 16.89 8.80
C ALA A 61 -7.19 18.31 8.25
N GLU A 62 -7.60 18.49 6.99
CA GLU A 62 -7.93 19.80 6.41
C GLU A 62 -8.95 20.53 7.27
N GLY A 63 -10.06 19.87 7.62
CA GLY A 63 -11.10 20.47 8.47
C GLY A 63 -10.64 20.81 9.88
N MET A 64 -9.69 20.07 10.45
CA MET A 64 -9.06 20.39 11.74
C MET A 64 -8.17 21.63 11.63
N ILE A 65 -7.32 21.68 10.59
CA ILE A 65 -6.41 22.80 10.35
C ILE A 65 -7.19 24.08 10.03
N GLU A 66 -8.27 23.97 9.25
CA GLU A 66 -9.16 25.11 8.95
C GLU A 66 -9.66 25.78 10.22
N LYS A 67 -10.08 24.97 11.20
CA LYS A 67 -10.59 25.45 12.49
C LYS A 67 -9.48 26.03 13.35
N GLU A 68 -8.34 25.34 13.44
CA GLU A 68 -7.23 25.73 14.30
C GLU A 68 -6.55 27.02 13.82
N LEU A 69 -6.36 27.16 12.51
CA LEU A 69 -5.73 28.35 11.92
C LEU A 69 -6.73 29.45 11.54
N ASN A 70 -8.04 29.17 11.57
CA ASN A 70 -9.10 30.05 11.09
C ASN A 70 -8.86 30.53 9.64
N ILE A 71 -8.43 29.60 8.78
CA ILE A 71 -8.12 29.84 7.37
C ILE A 71 -8.75 28.71 6.55
N SER A 72 -9.45 29.02 5.46
CA SER A 72 -10.02 27.97 4.60
C SER A 72 -8.93 27.13 3.92
N SER A 73 -9.19 25.84 3.72
CA SER A 73 -8.38 24.85 3.00
C SER A 73 -8.03 25.28 1.58
N LYS A 74 -8.79 26.22 1.00
CA LYS A 74 -8.47 26.84 -0.28
C LYS A 74 -7.20 27.72 -0.26
N TYR A 75 -6.77 28.15 0.92
CA TYR A 75 -5.67 29.10 1.09
C TYR A 75 -4.43 28.49 1.78
N PHE A 76 -4.49 27.22 2.15
CA PHE A 76 -3.31 26.49 2.63
C PHE A 76 -3.11 25.22 1.83
N LYS A 77 -1.89 24.68 1.89
CA LYS A 77 -1.55 23.39 1.31
C LYS A 77 -1.02 22.47 2.39
N MET A 78 -1.51 21.24 2.41
CA MET A 78 -0.92 20.18 3.22
C MET A 78 0.13 19.44 2.40
N LEU A 79 1.30 19.21 2.99
CA LEU A 79 2.38 18.42 2.41
C LEU A 79 2.72 17.24 3.33
N GLY A 80 2.77 16.05 2.77
CA GLY A 80 3.22 14.83 3.43
C GLY A 80 4.61 14.47 2.95
N THR A 81 5.28 13.58 3.69
CA THR A 81 6.57 13.05 3.25
C THR A 81 6.34 11.77 2.45
N ARG A 82 6.72 11.78 1.18
CA ARG A 82 6.77 10.59 0.33
C ARG A 82 8.22 10.12 0.24
N THR A 83 8.46 8.82 0.45
CA THR A 83 9.79 8.23 0.24
C THR A 83 9.80 7.43 -1.05
N LEU A 84 10.67 7.80 -1.99
CA LEU A 84 10.86 7.12 -3.26
C LEU A 84 12.30 6.65 -3.40
N LEU A 85 12.48 5.33 -3.52
CA LEU A 85 13.74 4.61 -3.71
C LEU A 85 14.80 4.85 -2.62
N PHE A 86 15.23 6.08 -2.34
CA PHE A 86 16.07 6.49 -1.18
C PHE A 86 15.94 7.99 -0.84
N LEU A 87 15.02 8.71 -1.48
CA LEU A 87 14.81 10.16 -1.31
C LEU A 87 13.44 10.40 -0.67
N SER A 88 13.40 11.26 0.34
CA SER A 88 12.15 11.77 0.91
C SER A 88 11.87 13.13 0.30
N GLU A 89 10.73 13.26 -0.36
CA GLU A 89 10.24 14.53 -0.92
C GLU A 89 8.93 14.93 -0.26
N ASP A 90 8.70 16.24 -0.19
CA ASP A 90 7.41 16.78 0.22
C ASP A 90 6.44 16.63 -0.97
N ALA A 91 5.35 15.88 -0.77
CA ALA A 91 4.31 15.69 -1.75
C ALA A 91 3.00 16.31 -1.24
N GLU A 92 2.24 16.93 -2.14
CA GLU A 92 0.95 17.52 -1.78
C GLU A 92 -0.04 16.43 -1.35
N LEU A 93 -0.66 16.64 -0.18
CA LEU A 93 -1.74 15.81 0.35
C LEU A 93 -3.06 16.36 -0.17
N ASN A 94 -3.68 15.66 -1.12
CA ASN A 94 -4.96 16.01 -1.72
C ASN A 94 -5.67 14.74 -2.23
N THR A 95 -6.77 14.91 -2.97
CA THR A 95 -7.58 13.79 -3.50
C THR A 95 -6.86 12.92 -4.52
N ASN A 96 -5.68 13.32 -5.01
CA ASN A 96 -4.87 12.55 -5.95
C ASN A 96 -3.66 11.89 -5.27
N THR A 97 -3.54 11.99 -3.95
CA THR A 97 -2.45 11.36 -3.20
C THR A 97 -2.53 9.84 -3.33
N ASP A 98 -1.43 9.25 -3.81
CA ASP A 98 -1.23 7.81 -4.01
C ASP A 98 -0.36 7.17 -2.92
N ALA A 99 0.21 7.98 -2.03
CA ALA A 99 0.98 7.54 -0.88
C ALA A 99 0.05 7.27 0.32
N TYR A 100 0.34 6.23 1.09
CA TYR A 100 -0.48 5.90 2.26
C TYR A 100 -0.28 6.89 3.40
N TRP A 101 -1.38 7.43 3.93
CA TRP A 101 -1.40 8.34 5.08
C TRP A 101 -2.36 7.82 6.16
N VAL A 102 -2.11 6.59 6.60
CA VAL A 102 -2.95 5.82 7.53
C VAL A 102 -2.17 5.22 8.70
N SER A 103 -0.93 5.69 8.93
CA SER A 103 -0.06 5.23 10.01
C SER A 103 -0.54 5.74 11.37
N LYS A 104 -0.07 5.13 12.46
CA LYS A 104 -0.33 5.65 13.81
C LYS A 104 0.24 7.06 14.00
N ASP A 105 1.43 7.31 13.47
CA ASP A 105 2.07 8.62 13.55
C ASP A 105 1.78 9.39 12.26
N ILE A 106 0.74 10.22 12.30
CA ILE A 106 0.33 11.07 11.17
C ILE A 106 0.88 12.48 11.40
N THR A 107 1.67 12.93 10.44
CA THR A 107 2.24 14.29 10.42
C THR A 107 2.13 14.89 9.01
N CYS A 108 2.00 16.21 8.95
CA CYS A 108 2.11 16.95 7.69
C CYS A 108 2.75 18.32 7.93
N LYS A 109 3.19 18.96 6.85
CA LYS A 109 3.46 20.39 6.81
C LYS A 109 2.25 21.13 6.27
N VAL A 110 2.00 22.33 6.76
CA VAL A 110 0.98 23.24 6.24
C VAL A 110 1.68 24.49 5.75
N GLN A 111 1.51 24.80 4.46
CA GLN A 111 2.01 26.03 3.86
C GLN A 111 0.88 27.04 3.71
N VAL A 112 1.03 28.22 4.28
CA VAL A 112 0.05 29.31 4.19
C VAL A 112 0.74 30.66 4.18
N ASN A 113 0.44 31.50 3.19
CA ASN A 113 1.01 32.86 3.06
C ASN A 113 2.55 32.94 3.16
N GLY A 114 3.25 31.89 2.69
CA GLY A 114 4.72 31.81 2.75
C GLY A 114 5.28 31.36 4.11
N GLU A 115 4.42 31.06 5.07
CA GLU A 115 4.75 30.44 6.36
C GLU A 115 4.56 28.93 6.28
N ASN A 116 5.45 28.20 6.95
CA ASN A 116 5.40 26.74 7.05
C ASN A 116 5.13 26.34 8.50
N TYR A 117 4.22 25.40 8.67
CA TYR A 117 3.90 24.81 9.96
C TYR A 117 4.08 23.31 9.91
N SER A 118 4.71 22.72 10.91
CA SER A 118 4.68 21.27 11.12
C SER A 118 3.48 20.94 12.03
N VAL A 119 2.66 19.99 11.60
CA VAL A 119 1.45 19.55 12.29
C VAL A 119 1.57 18.07 12.62
N THR A 120 1.32 17.73 13.87
CA THR A 120 1.25 16.35 14.36
C THR A 120 -0.15 16.08 14.88
N PHE A 121 -0.73 14.97 14.46
CA PHE A 121 -2.06 14.55 14.88
C PHE A 121 -1.97 13.47 15.96
N GLU A 122 -2.90 13.51 16.90
CA GLU A 122 -3.24 12.30 17.65
C GLU A 122 -4.19 11.48 16.77
N THR A 123 -3.99 10.16 16.78
CA THR A 123 -4.72 9.24 15.91
C THR A 123 -5.40 8.14 16.71
N GLN A 124 -6.43 7.54 16.12
CA GLN A 124 -7.06 6.33 16.63
C GLN A 124 -7.11 5.27 15.53
N LYS A 125 -7.15 4.00 15.93
CA LYS A 125 -7.27 2.88 14.99
C LYS A 125 -8.67 2.89 14.37
N VAL A 126 -8.74 2.70 13.06
CA VAL A 126 -10.00 2.55 12.32
C VAL A 126 -10.37 1.07 12.29
N ASP A 127 -11.63 0.78 12.58
CA ASP A 127 -12.17 -0.58 12.42
C ASP A 127 -12.30 -0.87 10.92
N SER A 128 -11.51 -1.83 10.42
CA SER A 128 -11.57 -2.29 9.04
C SER A 128 -12.20 -3.67 8.99
N GLU A 129 -13.03 -3.92 7.96
CA GLU A 129 -13.53 -5.26 7.64
C GLU A 129 -12.38 -6.26 7.41
N ASN A 130 -11.19 -5.76 7.06
CA ASN A 130 -9.98 -6.56 6.95
C ASN A 130 -9.14 -6.42 8.23
N GLU A 131 -9.29 -7.37 9.15
CA GLU A 131 -8.58 -7.39 10.44
C GLU A 131 -7.04 -7.36 10.31
N GLU A 132 -6.49 -7.75 9.16
CA GLU A 132 -5.05 -7.71 8.89
C GLU A 132 -4.53 -6.30 8.55
N LEU A 133 -5.42 -5.34 8.23
CA LEU A 133 -5.05 -3.98 7.89
C LEU A 133 -5.11 -3.06 9.10
N GLU A 134 -3.94 -2.73 9.64
CA GLU A 134 -3.84 -1.65 10.62
C GLU A 134 -3.86 -0.30 9.92
N MET A 135 -4.91 0.47 10.19
CA MET A 135 -5.11 1.82 9.70
C MET A 135 -5.54 2.73 10.84
N TYR A 136 -5.18 4.00 10.73
CA TYR A 136 -5.46 5.00 11.74
C TYR A 136 -5.99 6.27 11.07
N GLU A 137 -6.79 7.02 11.81
CA GLU A 137 -7.33 8.31 11.40
C GLU A 137 -6.96 9.41 12.42
N PRO A 138 -6.77 10.67 11.97
CA PRO A 138 -6.53 11.78 12.87
C PRO A 138 -7.81 12.14 13.65
N VAL A 139 -7.69 12.31 14.97
CA VAL A 139 -8.81 12.69 15.85
C VAL A 139 -8.70 14.09 16.44
N LYS A 140 -7.47 14.58 16.60
CA LYS A 140 -7.19 15.96 17.02
C LYS A 140 -5.78 16.38 16.61
N ILE A 141 -5.56 17.68 16.49
CA ILE A 141 -4.22 18.23 16.37
C ILE A 141 -3.55 18.13 17.75
N ASN A 142 -2.48 17.36 17.83
CA ASN A 142 -1.66 17.26 19.03
C ASN A 142 -0.72 18.46 19.14
N LYS A 143 -0.12 18.87 18.02
CA LYS A 143 0.84 19.97 18.00
C LYS A 143 0.89 20.66 16.64
N ILE A 144 1.00 21.99 16.67
CA ILE A 144 1.33 22.83 15.52
C ILE A 144 2.55 23.70 15.85
N ILE A 145 3.57 23.68 15.00
CA ILE A 145 4.81 24.44 15.20
C ILE A 145 5.11 25.22 13.93
N LYS A 146 5.25 26.54 14.06
CA LYS A 146 5.77 27.37 12.97
C LYS A 146 7.25 27.09 12.76
N GLU A 147 7.62 26.68 11.55
CA GLU A 147 9.02 26.44 11.19
C GLU A 147 9.72 27.80 11.01
N GLN A 148 10.87 27.96 11.66
CA GLN A 148 11.72 29.13 11.47
C GLN A 148 12.61 28.88 10.25
N LYS A 149 12.69 29.87 9.35
CA LYS A 149 13.65 29.88 8.24
C LYS A 149 15.08 30.08 8.74
#